data_AF-A0A7Y1YNA3-F1
#
_entry.id   AF-A0A7Y1YNA3-F1
#
_cell.length_a   1.000
_cell.length_b   1.000
_cell.length_c   1.000
_cell.angle_alpha   90.00
_cell.angle_beta   90.00
_cell.angle_gamma   90.00
#
_symmetry.space_group_name_H-M   'P 1'
#
loop_
_entity.id
_entity.type
_entity.pdbx_description
1 polymer ?
#
loop_
_entity_poly.entity_id
_entity_poly.type
_entity_poly.pdbx_seq_one_letter_code
_entity_poly.pdbx_strand_id
1 'polypeptide(L)'
;MLVSVLLLIVVLVVSYFLFVSFYPSFGGDVSKERQDKYTSSTQFDNGKFVNTNRVNMDMSFMETLSLTRKFFFQKVENGRPEQDIKPIKLDSANIADYASPARFVWFGHSSFLVQMNHKNILIDPMFSDVPAPHTLLGSKRFSSELPIEVQQLPNIDLVLISHDHYDHLDYESISALKDKVDRFYTPLGVGVHLEEWGVAKEKIIELDWWQKSTLD
;
A
#
# COMPACT_ATOMS: atom_id res chain seq x y z
N MET A 1 -11.47 10.42 40.77
CA MET A 1 -12.14 10.54 39.46
C MET A 1 -11.36 11.44 38.51
N LEU A 2 -11.15 12.73 38.81
CA LEU A 2 -10.39 13.65 37.94
C LEU A 2 -8.95 13.17 37.62
N VAL A 3 -8.19 12.77 38.66
CA VAL A 3 -6.81 12.25 38.49
C VAL A 3 -6.79 11.01 37.59
N SER A 4 -7.74 10.09 37.77
CA SER A 4 -7.85 8.87 36.95
C SER A 4 -8.18 9.16 35.49
N VAL A 5 -9.04 10.15 35.23
CA VAL A 5 -9.37 10.60 33.87
C VAL A 5 -8.17 11.26 33.21
N LEU A 6 -7.46 12.14 33.92
CA LEU A 6 -6.24 12.77 33.41
C LEU A 6 -5.16 11.73 33.10
N LEU A 7 -4.96 10.75 33.98
CA LEU A 7 -4.03 9.64 33.75
C LEU A 7 -4.40 8.86 32.49
N LEU A 8 -5.68 8.54 32.29
CA LEU A 8 -6.15 7.84 31.10
C LEU A 8 -5.86 8.63 29.82
N ILE A 9 -6.13 9.94 29.81
CA ILE A 9 -5.84 10.80 28.67
C ILE A 9 -4.35 10.79 28.35
N VAL A 10 -3.49 10.94 29.36
CA VAL A 10 -2.03 10.89 29.16
C VAL A 10 -1.60 9.56 28.57
N VAL A 11 -2.11 8.44 29.09
CA VAL A 11 -1.81 7.10 28.56
C VAL A 11 -2.25 6.98 27.10
N LEU A 12 -3.44 7.44 26.74
CA LEU A 12 -3.94 7.40 25.36
C LEU A 12 -3.10 8.25 24.42
N VAL A 13 -2.73 9.46 24.84
CA VAL A 13 -1.88 10.37 24.03
C VAL A 13 -0.49 9.76 23.84
N VAL A 14 0.14 9.25 24.90
CA VAL A 14 1.44 8.58 24.82
C VAL A 14 1.35 7.34 23.93
N SER A 15 0.31 6.52 24.09
CA SER A 15 0.11 5.32 23.26
C SER A 15 -0.08 5.67 21.78
N TYR A 16 -0.84 6.74 21.49
CA TYR A 16 -0.98 7.27 20.14
C TYR A 16 0.36 7.67 19.54
N PHE A 17 1.16 8.47 20.27
CA PHE A 17 2.49 8.88 19.78
C PHE A 17 3.42 7.69 19.59
N LEU A 18 3.47 6.74 20.54
CA LEU A 18 4.26 5.53 20.38
C LEU A 18 3.80 4.72 19.16
N PHE A 19 2.50 4.60 18.93
CA PHE A 19 1.95 3.90 17.78
C PHE A 19 2.34 4.58 16.46
N VAL A 20 2.10 5.88 16.30
CA VAL A 20 2.41 6.57 15.03
C VAL A 20 3.91 6.74 14.78
N SER A 21 4.74 6.72 15.82
CA SER A 21 6.19 6.87 15.69
C SER A 21 6.95 5.55 15.51
N PHE A 22 6.42 4.43 16.01
CA PHE A 22 7.16 3.16 16.02
C PHE A 22 6.44 2.00 15.32
N TYR A 23 5.17 2.14 14.96
CA TYR A 23 4.48 1.07 14.25
C TYR A 23 4.99 1.01 12.79
N PRO A 24 5.49 -0.15 12.32
CA PRO A 24 6.28 -0.20 11.10
C PRO A 24 5.51 0.18 9.84
N SER A 25 4.19 -0.03 9.80
CA SER A 25 3.35 0.30 8.64
C SER A 25 3.37 1.77 8.21
N PHE A 26 3.81 2.69 9.08
CA PHE A 26 3.95 4.10 8.70
C PHE A 26 5.19 4.38 7.82
N GLY A 27 6.16 3.46 7.79
CA GLY A 27 7.37 3.55 6.97
C GLY A 27 8.25 4.75 7.30
N GLY A 28 9.03 5.22 6.32
CA GLY A 28 10.07 6.23 6.52
C GLY A 28 9.65 7.67 6.19
N ASP A 29 10.41 8.61 6.74
CA ASP A 29 10.27 10.05 6.44
C ASP A 29 11.16 10.49 5.28
N VAL A 30 10.65 11.37 4.42
CA VAL A 30 11.41 11.92 3.29
C VAL A 30 12.50 12.88 3.80
N SER A 31 13.77 12.44 3.73
CA SER A 31 14.93 13.26 4.09
C SER A 31 15.08 14.53 3.23
N LYS A 32 15.78 15.54 3.74
CA LYS A 32 16.06 16.79 3.00
C LYS A 32 16.78 16.54 1.68
N GLU A 33 17.78 15.65 1.65
CA GLU A 33 18.50 15.31 0.41
C GLU A 33 17.56 14.73 -0.66
N ARG A 34 16.58 13.92 -0.23
CA ARG A 34 15.58 13.33 -1.11
C ARG A 34 14.58 14.40 -1.59
N GLN A 35 14.14 15.31 -0.71
CA GLN A 35 13.32 16.46 -1.10
C GLN A 35 14.03 17.37 -2.11
N ASP A 36 15.34 17.59 -1.95
CA ASP A 36 16.15 18.39 -2.88
C ASP A 36 16.14 17.76 -4.28
N LYS A 37 16.18 16.42 -4.38
CA LYS A 37 16.03 15.72 -5.67
C LYS A 37 14.65 15.92 -6.29
N TYR A 38 13.60 16.00 -5.46
CA TYR A 38 12.23 16.19 -5.96
C TYR A 38 11.97 17.58 -6.51
N THR A 39 12.80 18.58 -6.17
CA THR A 39 12.70 19.93 -6.74
C THR A 39 12.86 19.99 -8.26
N SER A 40 13.41 18.95 -8.91
CA SER A 40 13.44 18.86 -10.37
C SER A 40 12.11 18.46 -11.00
N SER A 41 11.18 17.89 -10.22
CA SER A 41 9.86 17.51 -10.70
C SER A 41 8.97 18.75 -10.85
N THR A 42 8.28 18.85 -11.98
CA THR A 42 7.34 19.97 -12.22
C THR A 42 6.13 19.95 -11.28
N GLN A 43 5.86 18.80 -10.66
CA GLN A 43 4.76 18.57 -9.74
C GLN A 43 5.16 18.79 -8.29
N PHE A 44 6.44 19.05 -7.98
CA PHE A 44 6.89 19.29 -6.62
C PHE A 44 6.89 20.80 -6.32
N ASP A 45 6.02 21.23 -5.40
CA ASP A 45 5.85 22.62 -5.02
C ASP A 45 5.77 22.74 -3.49
N ASN A 46 6.63 23.59 -2.91
CA ASN A 46 6.66 23.88 -1.47
C ASN A 46 6.68 22.63 -0.56
N GLY A 47 7.52 21.64 -0.88
CA GLY A 47 7.72 20.45 -0.05
C GLY A 47 6.68 19.35 -0.22
N LYS A 48 5.78 19.46 -1.20
CA LYS A 48 4.76 18.44 -1.50
C LYS A 48 4.56 18.27 -3.00
N PHE A 49 4.11 17.10 -3.40
CA PHE A 49 3.63 16.87 -4.77
C PHE A 49 2.21 17.43 -4.94
N VAL A 50 1.97 18.08 -6.08
CA VAL A 50 0.68 18.63 -6.47
C VAL A 50 0.18 17.97 -7.74
N ASN A 51 -1.10 17.60 -7.75
CA ASN A 51 -1.74 17.04 -8.94
C ASN A 51 -1.75 18.05 -10.08
N THR A 52 -1.55 17.56 -11.31
CA THR A 52 -1.61 18.37 -12.55
C THR A 52 -2.98 19.05 -12.70
N ASN A 53 -4.05 18.32 -12.39
CA ASN A 53 -5.39 18.85 -12.26
C ASN A 53 -5.70 19.04 -10.78
N ARG A 54 -5.70 20.29 -10.31
CA ARG A 54 -5.99 20.59 -8.90
C ARG A 54 -7.45 20.23 -8.60
N VAL A 55 -7.62 19.38 -7.59
CA VAL A 55 -8.92 19.13 -6.96
C VAL A 55 -8.99 20.02 -5.72
N ASN A 56 -10.03 20.82 -5.60
CA ASN A 56 -10.24 21.60 -4.39
C ASN A 56 -10.66 20.64 -3.26
N MET A 57 -9.82 20.52 -2.24
CA MET A 57 -10.03 19.68 -1.06
C MET A 57 -10.38 20.51 0.18
N ASP A 58 -10.62 21.81 0.03
CA ASP A 58 -11.03 22.68 1.13
C ASP A 58 -12.41 22.22 1.64
N MET A 59 -12.46 21.79 2.89
CA MET A 59 -13.68 21.40 3.58
C MET A 59 -13.92 22.34 4.76
N SER A 60 -15.14 22.85 4.88
CA SER A 60 -15.55 23.58 6.08
C SER A 60 -15.64 22.65 7.29
N PHE A 61 -15.53 23.21 8.49
CA PHE A 61 -15.65 22.43 9.74
C PHE A 61 -16.96 21.62 9.80
N MET A 62 -18.07 22.19 9.33
CA MET A 62 -19.37 21.52 9.32
C MET A 62 -19.42 20.36 8.34
N GLU A 63 -18.78 20.49 7.17
CA GLU A 63 -18.65 19.39 6.21
C GLU A 63 -17.79 18.27 6.78
N THR A 64 -16.64 18.60 7.39
CA THR A 64 -15.78 17.63 8.07
C THR A 64 -16.52 16.87 9.16
N LEU A 65 -17.30 17.57 10.00
CA LEU A 65 -18.09 16.94 11.06
C LEU A 65 -19.19 16.04 10.48
N SER A 66 -19.88 16.49 9.43
CA SER A 66 -20.90 15.72 8.71
C SER A 66 -20.31 14.43 8.11
N LEU A 67 -19.18 14.53 7.41
CA LEU A 67 -18.47 13.39 6.82
C LEU A 67 -17.97 12.41 7.88
N THR A 68 -17.40 12.92 8.97
CA THR A 68 -16.96 12.10 10.11
C THR A 68 -18.14 11.33 10.69
N ARG A 69 -19.29 12.00 10.91
CA ARG A 69 -20.51 11.33 11.39
C ARG A 69 -20.99 10.25 10.42
N LYS A 70 -20.97 10.53 9.11
CA LYS A 70 -21.35 9.52 8.10
C LYS A 70 -20.40 8.33 8.14
N PHE A 71 -19.10 8.56 8.17
CA PHE A 71 -18.09 7.50 8.20
C PHE A 71 -18.27 6.54 9.39
N PHE A 72 -18.52 7.07 10.60
CA PHE A 72 -18.64 6.24 11.81
C PHE A 72 -20.03 5.65 12.04
N PHE A 73 -21.11 6.31 11.59
CA PHE A 73 -22.47 5.94 11.98
C PHE A 73 -23.38 5.55 10.81
N GLN A 74 -23.03 5.87 9.56
CA GLN A 74 -23.83 5.51 8.41
C GLN A 74 -23.42 4.12 7.92
N LYS A 75 -24.35 3.17 8.01
CA LYS A 75 -24.16 1.86 7.36
C LYS A 75 -24.28 2.04 5.84
N VAL A 76 -23.37 1.41 5.11
CA VAL A 76 -23.43 1.32 3.66
C VAL A 76 -24.27 0.11 3.29
N GLU A 77 -25.43 0.36 2.69
CA GLU A 77 -26.28 -0.71 2.16
C GLU A 77 -25.53 -1.46 1.05
N ASN A 78 -25.53 -2.80 1.11
CA ASN A 78 -24.78 -3.66 0.19
C ASN A 78 -23.26 -3.36 0.12
N GLY A 79 -22.68 -2.76 1.16
CA GLY A 79 -21.24 -2.44 1.22
C GLY A 79 -20.30 -3.64 1.36
N ARG A 80 -20.84 -4.83 1.65
CA ARG A 80 -20.12 -6.12 1.65
C ARG A 80 -21.06 -7.22 1.15
N PRO A 81 -20.57 -8.19 0.35
CA PRO A 81 -21.32 -9.41 0.04
C PRO A 81 -21.75 -10.18 1.29
N GLU A 82 -22.89 -10.88 1.23
CA GLU A 82 -23.39 -11.71 2.35
C GLU A 82 -22.47 -12.89 2.68
N GLN A 83 -21.77 -13.41 1.68
CA GLN A 83 -20.82 -14.50 1.81
C GLN A 83 -19.47 -14.07 1.25
N ASP A 84 -18.41 -14.57 1.86
CA ASP A 84 -17.06 -14.31 1.39
C ASP A 84 -16.86 -14.84 -0.04
N ILE A 85 -16.17 -14.05 -0.85
CA ILE A 85 -15.80 -14.40 -2.20
C ILE A 85 -14.73 -15.50 -2.13
N LYS A 86 -15.03 -16.67 -2.69
CA LYS A 86 -14.09 -17.78 -2.73
C LYS A 86 -13.11 -17.59 -3.90
N PRO A 87 -11.79 -17.42 -3.64
CA PRO A 87 -10.83 -17.28 -4.72
C PRO A 87 -10.66 -18.62 -5.46
N ILE A 88 -10.34 -18.54 -6.75
CA ILE A 88 -9.84 -19.69 -7.49
C ILE A 88 -8.40 -19.93 -7.03
N LYS A 89 -8.10 -21.14 -6.55
CA LYS A 89 -6.77 -21.48 -6.04
C LYS A 89 -5.77 -21.67 -7.16
N LEU A 90 -4.56 -21.17 -6.94
CA LEU A 90 -3.38 -21.43 -7.76
C LEU A 90 -2.32 -22.12 -6.91
N ASP A 91 -1.51 -22.95 -7.56
CA ASP A 91 -0.30 -23.50 -6.97
C ASP A 91 0.95 -22.93 -7.67
N SER A 92 2.12 -23.12 -7.07
CA SER A 92 3.38 -22.59 -7.59
C SER A 92 3.74 -23.14 -8.97
N ALA A 93 3.40 -24.39 -9.27
CA ALA A 93 3.68 -25.01 -10.56
C ALA A 93 2.83 -24.36 -11.67
N ASN A 94 1.56 -24.08 -11.40
CA ASN A 94 0.68 -23.35 -12.30
C ASN A 94 1.23 -21.96 -12.63
N ILE A 95 1.89 -21.30 -11.67
CA ILE A 95 2.53 -20.00 -11.89
C ILE A 95 3.79 -20.16 -12.74
N ALA A 96 4.67 -21.10 -12.40
CA ALA A 96 5.92 -21.33 -13.11
C ALA A 96 5.72 -21.79 -14.56
N ASP A 97 4.75 -22.68 -14.80
CA ASP A 97 4.54 -23.36 -16.08
C ASP A 97 3.51 -22.63 -16.98
N TYR A 98 3.29 -21.33 -16.75
CA TYR A 98 2.34 -20.58 -17.57
C TYR A 98 2.82 -20.49 -19.03
N ALA A 99 1.98 -20.92 -19.97
CA ALA A 99 2.36 -20.98 -21.39
C ALA A 99 1.69 -19.90 -22.26
N SER A 100 0.73 -19.16 -21.71
CA SER A 100 -0.02 -18.13 -22.45
C SER A 100 0.85 -16.89 -22.70
N PRO A 101 0.61 -16.13 -23.80
CA PRO A 101 1.35 -14.89 -24.07
C PRO A 101 1.26 -13.86 -22.92
N ALA A 102 0.09 -13.83 -22.27
CA ALA A 102 -0.13 -13.06 -21.05
C ALA A 102 -1.18 -13.73 -20.16
N ARG A 103 -1.09 -13.51 -18.85
CA ARG A 103 -2.07 -13.92 -17.85
C ARG A 103 -2.20 -12.88 -16.75
N PHE A 104 -3.42 -12.71 -16.24
CA PHE A 104 -3.73 -11.90 -15.06
C PHE A 104 -4.35 -12.79 -13.99
N VAL A 105 -3.83 -12.73 -12.77
CA VAL A 105 -4.40 -13.35 -11.58
C VAL A 105 -4.77 -12.23 -10.61
N TRP A 106 -6.05 -12.15 -10.26
CA TRP A 106 -6.57 -11.08 -9.41
C TRP A 106 -6.59 -11.53 -7.95
N PHE A 107 -5.98 -10.73 -7.08
CA PHE A 107 -5.93 -10.95 -5.63
C PHE A 107 -7.01 -10.14 -4.89
N GLY A 108 -7.87 -9.41 -5.60
CA GLY A 108 -8.82 -8.48 -5.00
C GLY A 108 -8.30 -7.04 -5.05
N HIS A 109 -9.24 -6.08 -4.98
CA HIS A 109 -8.94 -4.65 -5.09
C HIS A 109 -8.11 -4.35 -6.35
N SER A 110 -7.03 -3.57 -6.22
CA SER A 110 -6.09 -3.25 -7.30
C SER A 110 -4.88 -4.19 -7.36
N SER A 111 -4.94 -5.35 -6.69
CA SER A 111 -3.82 -6.27 -6.57
C SER A 111 -3.83 -7.38 -7.63
N PHE A 112 -2.77 -7.45 -8.42
CA PHE A 112 -2.66 -8.39 -9.54
C PHE A 112 -1.29 -9.03 -9.62
N LEU A 113 -1.24 -10.32 -9.97
CA LEU A 113 -0.09 -10.93 -10.61
C LEU A 113 -0.32 -10.95 -12.12
N VAL A 114 0.55 -10.24 -12.82
CA VAL A 114 0.60 -10.19 -14.28
C VAL A 114 1.78 -11.03 -14.73
N GLN A 115 1.53 -11.95 -15.64
CA GLN A 115 2.57 -12.76 -16.25
C GLN A 115 2.60 -12.52 -17.73
N MET A 116 3.71 -12.01 -18.24
CA MET A 116 3.87 -11.61 -19.64
C MET A 116 5.36 -11.61 -19.98
N ASN A 117 5.72 -12.01 -21.20
CA ASN A 117 7.12 -12.06 -21.65
C ASN A 117 8.06 -12.83 -20.69
N HIS A 118 7.58 -13.94 -20.12
CA HIS A 118 8.28 -14.76 -19.12
C HIS A 118 8.64 -14.03 -17.81
N LYS A 119 7.94 -12.94 -17.49
CA LYS A 119 8.11 -12.16 -16.25
C LYS A 119 6.92 -12.32 -15.32
N ASN A 120 7.17 -12.39 -14.03
CA ASN A 120 6.17 -12.29 -12.96
C ASN A 120 6.16 -10.86 -12.41
N ILE A 121 5.09 -10.12 -12.66
CA ILE A 121 4.93 -8.72 -12.26
C ILE A 121 3.78 -8.63 -11.27
N LEU A 122 4.05 -8.17 -10.05
CA LEU A 122 3.02 -7.81 -9.08
C LEU A 122 2.68 -6.33 -9.20
N ILE A 123 1.39 -6.01 -9.16
CA ILE A 123 0.89 -4.63 -9.09
C ILE A 123 0.15 -4.49 -7.76
N ASP A 124 0.53 -3.47 -6.98
CA ASP A 124 -0.07 -3.11 -5.70
C ASP A 124 -0.36 -4.34 -4.81
N PRO A 125 0.67 -5.10 -4.38
CA PRO A 125 0.48 -6.32 -3.62
C PRO A 125 -0.07 -6.02 -2.22
N MET A 126 -1.39 -5.99 -2.08
CA MET A 126 -2.11 -5.91 -0.80
C MET A 126 -2.64 -7.31 -0.46
N PHE A 127 -1.95 -8.00 0.44
CA PHE A 127 -2.23 -9.40 0.79
C PHE A 127 -2.70 -9.55 2.24
N SER A 128 -2.52 -8.52 3.07
CA SER A 128 -3.09 -8.41 4.41
C SER A 128 -4.61 -8.58 4.43
N ASP A 129 -5.14 -9.00 5.59
CA ASP A 129 -6.59 -9.12 5.81
C ASP A 129 -7.31 -7.76 5.75
N VAL A 130 -6.63 -6.67 6.15
CA VAL A 130 -7.20 -5.32 6.16
C VAL A 130 -6.29 -4.31 5.42
N PRO A 131 -6.86 -3.32 4.71
CA PRO A 131 -6.12 -2.23 4.09
C PRO A 131 -5.92 -1.06 5.06
N ALA A 132 -5.14 -1.27 6.12
CA ALA A 132 -4.96 -0.28 7.17
C ALA A 132 -3.59 -0.45 7.85
N PRO A 133 -3.07 0.58 8.54
CA PRO A 133 -1.79 0.46 9.25
C PRO A 133 -1.82 -0.62 10.33
N HIS A 134 -2.99 -0.94 10.89
CA HIS A 134 -3.17 -2.01 11.88
C HIS A 134 -4.46 -2.77 11.63
N THR A 135 -4.49 -4.06 11.97
CA THR A 135 -5.63 -4.99 11.82
C THR A 135 -6.94 -4.55 12.48
N LEU A 136 -6.88 -3.59 13.41
CA LEU A 136 -8.02 -3.07 14.16
C LEU A 136 -8.61 -1.78 13.55
N LEU A 137 -7.93 -1.21 12.55
CA LEU A 137 -8.28 0.09 11.97
C LEU A 137 -8.90 -0.02 10.58
N GLY A 138 -9.10 -1.24 10.07
CA GLY A 138 -9.63 -1.49 8.74
C GLY A 138 -10.74 -2.52 8.73
N SER A 139 -11.46 -2.56 7.61
CA SER A 139 -12.43 -3.62 7.33
C SER A 139 -11.73 -4.78 6.62
N LYS A 140 -12.11 -6.01 6.96
CA LYS A 140 -11.56 -7.20 6.32
C LYS A 140 -11.90 -7.23 4.84
N ARG A 141 -10.97 -7.76 4.04
CA ARG A 141 -11.20 -8.10 2.64
C ARG A 141 -12.39 -9.07 2.48
N PHE A 142 -12.91 -9.15 1.26
CA PHE A 142 -14.14 -9.92 1.00
C PHE A 142 -13.87 -11.41 0.80
N SER A 143 -12.61 -11.81 0.70
CA SER A 143 -12.18 -13.20 0.54
C SER A 143 -11.38 -13.64 1.76
N SER A 144 -11.77 -14.75 2.37
CA SER A 144 -11.10 -15.30 3.56
C SER A 144 -9.68 -15.81 3.28
N GLU A 145 -9.34 -16.02 2.01
CA GLU A 145 -8.07 -16.61 1.58
C GLU A 145 -7.53 -15.88 0.34
N LEU A 146 -6.23 -16.01 0.09
CA LEU A 146 -5.61 -15.58 -1.15
C LEU A 146 -5.74 -16.68 -2.23
N PRO A 147 -5.67 -16.32 -3.52
CA PRO A 147 -5.54 -17.31 -4.60
C PRO A 147 -4.33 -18.24 -4.41
N ILE A 148 -3.23 -17.71 -3.88
CA ILE A 148 -2.01 -18.42 -3.50
C ILE A 148 -1.35 -17.68 -2.34
N GLU A 149 -0.70 -18.41 -1.43
CA GLU A 149 0.05 -17.80 -0.32
C GLU A 149 1.34 -17.14 -0.81
N VAL A 150 1.74 -16.03 -0.19
CA VAL A 150 2.93 -15.25 -0.59
C VAL A 150 4.20 -16.11 -0.55
N GLN A 151 4.29 -17.04 0.40
CA GLN A 151 5.42 -17.95 0.54
C GLN A 151 5.51 -18.96 -0.61
N GLN A 152 4.40 -19.23 -1.30
CA GLN A 152 4.33 -20.13 -2.45
C GLN A 152 4.54 -19.41 -3.79
N LEU A 153 4.55 -18.08 -3.82
CA LEU A 153 4.90 -17.33 -5.03
C LEU A 153 6.35 -17.65 -5.44
N PRO A 154 6.62 -17.83 -6.75
CA PRO A 154 7.98 -17.93 -7.29
C PRO A 154 8.70 -16.58 -7.21
N ASN A 155 9.87 -16.49 -7.85
CA ASN A 155 10.56 -15.22 -8.03
C ASN A 155 9.66 -14.20 -8.74
N ILE A 156 9.69 -12.96 -8.27
CA ILE A 156 8.93 -11.83 -8.82
C ILE A 156 9.92 -10.87 -9.46
N ASP A 157 9.88 -10.75 -10.78
CA ASP A 157 10.78 -9.87 -11.52
C ASP A 157 10.56 -8.39 -11.18
N LEU A 158 9.30 -8.01 -10.91
CA LEU A 158 8.94 -6.63 -10.67
C LEU A 158 7.72 -6.50 -9.77
N VAL A 159 7.81 -5.60 -8.78
CA VAL A 159 6.65 -5.04 -8.07
C VAL A 159 6.44 -3.60 -8.54
N LEU A 160 5.24 -3.29 -9.01
CA LEU A 160 4.77 -1.93 -9.31
C LEU A 160 3.89 -1.43 -8.17
N ILE A 161 4.25 -0.28 -7.60
CA ILE A 161 3.42 0.42 -6.63
C ILE A 161 2.85 1.67 -7.30
N SER A 162 1.54 1.90 -7.16
CA SER A 162 0.88 3.08 -7.73
C SER A 162 0.96 4.30 -6.83
N HIS A 163 0.79 4.13 -5.51
CA HIS A 163 0.89 5.17 -4.48
C HIS A 163 0.98 4.54 -3.07
N ASP A 164 1.07 5.37 -2.03
CA ASP A 164 1.39 4.99 -0.64
C ASP A 164 0.18 4.66 0.25
N HIS A 165 -1.03 4.61 -0.30
CA HIS A 165 -2.22 4.30 0.51
C HIS A 165 -2.25 2.81 0.88
N TYR A 166 -2.76 2.48 2.08
CA TYR A 166 -2.66 1.12 2.69
C TYR A 166 -3.40 0.00 1.93
N ASP A 167 -4.30 0.32 1.00
CA ASP A 167 -4.95 -0.64 0.10
C ASP A 167 -4.13 -0.92 -1.17
N HIS A 168 -2.99 -0.24 -1.35
CA HIS A 168 -2.04 -0.40 -2.46
C HIS A 168 -0.60 -0.69 -1.98
N LEU A 169 -0.19 -0.07 -0.88
CA LEU A 169 1.10 -0.25 -0.22
C LEU A 169 0.92 -0.92 1.15
N ASP A 170 1.17 -2.23 1.18
CA ASP A 170 0.95 -3.07 2.35
C ASP A 170 2.28 -3.53 2.96
N TYR A 171 2.56 -3.09 4.19
CA TYR A 171 3.81 -3.39 4.90
C TYR A 171 4.09 -4.89 5.00
N GLU A 172 3.07 -5.70 5.33
CA GLU A 172 3.22 -7.14 5.53
C GLU A 172 3.54 -7.83 4.19
N SER A 173 2.87 -7.43 3.11
CA SER A 173 3.20 -7.90 1.75
C SER A 173 4.63 -7.57 1.37
N ILE A 174 5.05 -6.31 1.49
CA ILE A 174 6.41 -5.90 1.11
C ILE A 174 7.44 -6.65 1.94
N SER A 175 7.21 -6.78 3.25
CA SER A 175 8.09 -7.51 4.16
C SER A 175 8.23 -8.98 3.80
N ALA A 176 7.13 -9.64 3.37
CA ALA A 176 7.13 -11.02 2.93
C ALA A 176 7.73 -11.23 1.52
N LEU A 177 7.70 -10.20 0.67
CA LEU A 177 8.14 -10.26 -0.73
C LEU A 177 9.57 -9.80 -0.97
N LYS A 178 10.15 -8.94 -0.12
CA LYS A 178 11.40 -8.21 -0.40
C LYS A 178 12.58 -9.07 -0.87
N ASP A 179 12.67 -10.31 -0.37
CA ASP A 179 13.75 -11.24 -0.71
C ASP A 179 13.47 -12.05 -2.00
N LYS A 180 12.22 -12.06 -2.49
CA LYS A 180 11.76 -12.72 -3.72
C LYS A 180 11.61 -11.79 -4.91
N VAL A 181 11.74 -10.48 -4.70
CA VAL A 181 11.52 -9.46 -5.71
C VAL A 181 12.86 -8.95 -6.23
N ASP A 182 13.00 -8.89 -7.55
CA ASP A 182 14.21 -8.36 -8.19
C ASP A 182 14.22 -6.82 -8.20
N ARG A 183 13.10 -6.20 -8.56
CA ARG A 183 12.93 -4.74 -8.62
C ARG A 183 11.59 -4.26 -8.08
N PHE A 184 11.60 -3.09 -7.46
CA PHE A 184 10.41 -2.33 -7.07
C PHE A 184 10.39 -1.01 -7.82
N TYR A 185 9.34 -0.74 -8.60
CA TYR A 185 9.13 0.58 -9.20
C TYR A 185 8.03 1.29 -8.44
N THR A 186 8.31 2.51 -8.01
CA THR A 186 7.40 3.33 -7.21
C THR A 186 7.37 4.77 -7.72
N PRO A 187 6.36 5.58 -7.36
CA PRO A 187 6.43 7.02 -7.51
C PRO A 187 7.55 7.61 -6.66
N LEU A 188 7.98 8.83 -7.00
CA LEU A 188 8.82 9.64 -6.12
C LEU A 188 8.19 9.76 -4.73
N GLY A 189 8.98 9.52 -3.68
CA GLY A 189 8.59 9.65 -2.28
C GLY A 189 8.23 8.32 -1.66
N VAL A 190 7.67 7.39 -2.43
CA VAL A 190 7.15 6.11 -1.92
C VAL A 190 8.27 5.13 -1.58
N GLY A 191 9.41 5.20 -2.27
CA GLY A 191 10.53 4.30 -2.06
C GLY A 191 11.13 4.39 -0.66
N VAL A 192 10.91 5.50 0.06
CA VAL A 192 11.38 5.68 1.44
C VAL A 192 10.74 4.69 2.41
N HIS A 193 9.47 4.31 2.20
CA HIS A 193 8.80 3.32 3.03
C HIS A 193 9.40 1.93 2.81
N LEU A 194 9.69 1.58 1.55
CA LEU A 194 10.34 0.31 1.20
C LEU A 194 11.74 0.20 1.81
N GLU A 195 12.53 1.29 1.76
CA GLU A 195 13.85 1.34 2.41
C GLU A 195 13.74 1.13 3.93
N GLU A 196 12.80 1.81 4.60
CA GLU A 196 12.55 1.65 6.04
C GLU A 196 12.11 0.21 6.39
N TRP A 197 11.38 -0.46 5.50
CA TRP A 197 10.96 -1.86 5.65
C TRP A 197 12.06 -2.87 5.29
N GLY A 198 13.25 -2.37 4.93
CA GLY A 198 14.44 -3.16 4.70
C GLY A 198 14.53 -3.74 3.29
N VAL A 199 13.86 -3.15 2.30
CA VAL A 199 14.14 -3.42 0.88
C VAL A 199 15.48 -2.78 0.54
N ALA A 200 16.37 -3.54 -0.11
CA ALA A 200 17.67 -3.02 -0.51
C ALA A 200 17.52 -1.88 -1.53
N LYS A 201 18.21 -0.76 -1.29
CA LYS A 201 18.05 0.48 -2.07
C LYS A 201 18.26 0.29 -3.57
N GLU A 202 19.19 -0.56 -3.96
CA GLU A 202 19.49 -0.89 -5.35
C GLU A 202 18.35 -1.61 -6.06
N LYS A 203 17.41 -2.22 -5.33
CA LYS A 203 16.19 -2.83 -5.90
C LYS A 203 15.09 -1.80 -6.17
N ILE A 204 15.17 -0.60 -5.60
CA ILE A 204 14.12 0.41 -5.66
C ILE A 204 14.44 1.42 -6.75
N ILE A 205 13.50 1.61 -7.67
CA ILE A 205 13.56 2.65 -8.70
C ILE A 205 12.35 3.56 -8.52
N GLU A 206 12.59 4.79 -8.06
CA GLU A 206 11.55 5.81 -8.03
C GLU A 206 11.48 6.53 -9.37
N LEU A 207 10.28 6.71 -9.90
CA LEU A 207 10.03 7.38 -11.18
C LEU A 207 9.11 8.58 -10.98
N ASP A 208 9.45 9.68 -11.64
CA ASP A 208 8.62 10.87 -11.77
C ASP A 208 7.57 10.69 -12.89
N TRP A 209 6.56 11.57 -12.94
CA TRP A 209 5.59 11.56 -14.04
C TRP A 209 6.31 11.60 -15.40
N TRP A 210 5.88 10.74 -16.32
CA TRP A 210 6.41 10.60 -17.69
C TRP A 210 7.82 10.03 -17.81
N GLN A 211 8.51 9.76 -16.70
CA GLN A 211 9.76 9.00 -16.75
C GLN A 211 9.47 7.55 -17.15
N LYS A 212 10.50 6.91 -17.70
CA LYS A 212 10.44 5.55 -18.23
C LYS A 212 11.63 4.77 -17.71
N SER A 213 11.38 3.51 -17.43
CA SER A 213 12.42 2.52 -17.14
C SER A 213 12.15 1.27 -17.98
N THR A 214 13.21 0.53 -18.30
CA THR A 214 13.13 -0.75 -18.98
C THR A 214 13.39 -1.86 -17.96
N LEU A 215 12.59 -2.92 -18.01
CA LEU A 215 12.84 -4.15 -17.29
C LEU A 215 13.50 -5.13 -18.26
N ASP A 216 14.70 -5.59 -17.93
CA ASP A 216 15.48 -6.56 -18.73
C ASP A 216 15.00 -8.00 -18.54
#